data_AF-A0A258GCN9-F1
#
_entry.id   AF-A0A258GCN9-F1
#
_cell.length_a   1.000
_cell.length_b   1.000
_cell.length_c   1.000
_cell.angle_alpha   90.00
_cell.angle_beta   90.00
_cell.angle_gamma   90.00
#
_symmetry.space_group_name_H-M   'P 1'
#
loop_
_entity.id
_entity.type
_entity.pdbx_description
1 polymer ?
#
loop_
_entity_poly.entity_id
_entity_poly.type
_entity_poly.pdbx_seq_one_letter_code
_entity_poly.pdbx_strand_id
1 'polypeptide(L)'
;MAADRAVTGWDDGWVEGTAGNDLINSTYVEPIANGTDKIDGGDGISSAGTAWQDDRVRAGAGNDTVLSGLGNDYVDGGSGADSIDGGSGNDSLFGGTGTFNDTILGGIGNDTIDGGDGIDSLLGGDGTDSILGGLGADYVDGGTEADYIDGGDGNDSLFGGSGTFNDTILGGLGADTIDGGDGDDSLLGGDGADSILGGAGNDTILFGAGDDTVLGGAGNDDIDDVANTGLVGNNLLDGGDGNDRIWAGLGTDTLIGGTGNDQLYGEEGNDTLNGGAGADTLIGGDGSDVFTGLTAGDVVIGSEDASGTDQDVLDLFGSGWSFATTNIIYSTPDKENGTVEFLDANGAVIGTMSFSNVESIIACFTPGTLIDTDKGPVLIERLAVGDRIRTRDHGYQTLRWIGRRDLSPSDLAAEPRLRPILIRAGAFGPAMPVRDMRLSPQHRLLLSGARAELYSGETEVLAPAQHFLGMAGVVQDAAMAGTSYIHLLFDRHEIVRSDGIWSESFQPAAALLSGLDRAQRDEVMALFPELFADLSPANDRHYPAARSTVKRHEARLILAS
;
A
#
# COMPACT_ATOMS: atom_id res chain seq x y z
N MET A 1 34.29 -0.82 -40.41
CA MET A 1 35.35 -0.24 -39.57
C MET A 1 36.65 -0.07 -40.38
N ALA A 2 36.73 0.90 -41.31
CA ALA A 2 37.93 1.03 -42.17
C ALA A 2 38.30 2.49 -42.50
N ALA A 3 37.96 3.45 -41.63
CA ALA A 3 38.36 4.85 -41.80
C ALA A 3 38.66 5.49 -40.44
N ASP A 4 39.71 4.99 -39.77
CA ASP A 4 40.41 5.77 -38.72
C ASP A 4 41.90 5.35 -38.61
N ARG A 5 42.24 4.14 -39.10
CA ARG A 5 43.61 3.61 -39.19
C ARG A 5 44.59 4.37 -40.12
N ALA A 6 44.37 5.64 -40.45
CA ALA A 6 45.14 6.34 -41.47
C ALA A 6 45.73 7.69 -41.04
N VAL A 7 46.90 7.60 -40.43
CA VAL A 7 48.11 8.40 -40.75
C VAL A 7 48.14 9.85 -40.26
N THR A 8 48.42 10.03 -38.98
CA THR A 8 49.58 10.84 -38.57
C THR A 8 50.30 10.05 -37.50
N GLY A 9 51.50 9.52 -37.76
CA GLY A 9 52.26 8.74 -36.76
C GLY A 9 52.82 9.60 -35.63
N TRP A 10 51.93 10.30 -34.94
CA TRP A 10 52.13 11.20 -33.81
C TRP A 10 50.81 11.23 -33.05
N ASP A 11 50.85 10.88 -31.76
CA ASP A 11 50.05 11.48 -30.69
C ASP A 11 48.66 11.94 -31.18
N ASP A 12 47.84 10.96 -31.57
CA ASP A 12 46.47 11.22 -32.01
C ASP A 12 45.51 11.32 -30.83
N GLY A 13 46.05 11.17 -29.62
CA GLY A 13 45.42 11.36 -28.33
C GLY A 13 44.52 10.22 -27.94
N TRP A 14 44.63 9.05 -28.59
CA TRP A 14 43.84 7.85 -28.27
C TRP A 14 44.74 6.67 -27.92
N VAL A 15 44.45 6.03 -26.80
CA VAL A 15 44.97 4.72 -26.42
C VAL A 15 44.04 3.65 -26.96
N GLU A 16 44.49 2.92 -27.98
CA GLU A 16 43.69 1.90 -28.67
C GLU A 16 44.00 0.48 -28.15
N GLY A 17 42.96 -0.26 -27.81
CA GLY A 17 42.99 -1.68 -27.48
C GLY A 17 43.04 -2.58 -28.71
N THR A 18 42.83 -3.88 -28.50
CA THR A 18 42.87 -4.92 -29.52
C THR A 18 41.46 -5.49 -29.78
N ALA A 19 41.39 -6.76 -30.19
CA ALA A 19 40.12 -7.48 -30.36
C ALA A 19 40.06 -8.69 -29.42
N GLY A 20 40.92 -8.72 -28.41
CA GLY A 20 40.84 -9.65 -27.30
C GLY A 20 41.17 -8.91 -26.01
N ASN A 21 41.02 -9.61 -24.89
CA ASN A 21 41.11 -9.03 -23.56
C ASN A 21 42.43 -8.28 -23.29
N ASP A 22 42.33 -6.98 -23.10
CA ASP A 22 43.42 -6.07 -22.82
C ASP A 22 43.39 -5.57 -21.36
N LEU A 23 44.58 -5.29 -20.83
CA LEU A 23 44.75 -4.54 -19.57
C LEU A 23 45.37 -3.20 -19.93
N ILE A 24 44.52 -2.19 -20.06
CA ILE A 24 44.88 -0.82 -20.43
C ILE A 24 45.10 -0.03 -19.13
N ASN A 25 46.36 0.27 -18.83
CA ASN A 25 46.78 1.09 -17.71
C ASN A 25 48.03 1.90 -18.10
N SER A 26 48.64 2.65 -17.18
CA SER A 26 49.86 3.45 -17.43
C SER A 26 51.08 2.69 -17.98
N THR A 27 51.06 1.36 -17.98
CA THR A 27 52.12 0.51 -18.57
C THR A 27 51.73 -0.12 -19.91
N TYR A 28 50.48 0.04 -20.34
CA TYR A 28 49.98 -0.47 -21.60
C TYR A 28 50.71 0.19 -22.78
N VAL A 29 50.89 -0.58 -23.83
CA VAL A 29 51.53 -0.12 -25.08
C VAL A 29 50.61 -0.56 -26.20
N GLU A 30 50.00 0.40 -26.85
CA GLU A 30 49.06 0.14 -27.92
C GLU A 30 49.68 -0.68 -29.06
N PRO A 31 48.90 -1.56 -29.72
CA PRO A 31 49.35 -2.48 -30.76
C PRO A 31 49.58 -1.77 -32.11
N ILE A 32 49.79 -0.45 -32.11
CA ILE A 32 49.98 0.39 -33.29
C ILE A 32 51.48 0.69 -33.49
N ALA A 33 51.93 0.65 -34.73
CA ALA A 33 53.34 0.86 -35.05
C ALA A 33 53.76 2.32 -34.79
N ASN A 34 54.64 2.51 -33.79
CA ASN A 34 55.07 3.81 -33.24
C ASN A 34 53.99 4.55 -32.45
N GLY A 35 53.05 3.81 -31.88
CA GLY A 35 52.15 4.35 -30.86
C GLY A 35 52.92 4.92 -29.68
N THR A 36 52.52 6.11 -29.23
CA THR A 36 53.19 6.82 -28.12
C THR A 36 52.27 7.15 -26.97
N ASP A 37 50.97 7.21 -27.26
CA ASP A 37 49.88 7.58 -26.38
C ASP A 37 49.79 6.59 -25.21
N LYS A 38 49.73 7.13 -24.00
CA LYS A 38 49.69 6.33 -22.77
C LYS A 38 48.80 6.98 -21.75
N ILE A 39 48.14 6.12 -21.00
CA ILE A 39 47.49 6.52 -19.76
C ILE A 39 48.46 7.29 -18.86
N ASP A 40 48.06 8.46 -18.38
CA ASP A 40 48.85 9.36 -17.55
C ASP A 40 50.21 9.76 -18.20
N GLY A 41 50.30 9.70 -19.53
CA GLY A 41 51.54 9.87 -20.29
C GLY A 41 52.02 11.31 -20.38
N GLY A 42 51.13 12.28 -20.11
CA GLY A 42 51.41 13.68 -20.36
C GLY A 42 51.20 14.09 -21.83
N ASP A 43 50.49 13.26 -22.59
CA ASP A 43 50.27 13.31 -24.05
C ASP A 43 48.81 13.62 -24.43
N GLY A 44 47.94 13.93 -23.47
CA GLY A 44 46.58 14.40 -23.73
C GLY A 44 46.50 15.63 -24.67
N ILE A 45 45.45 15.69 -25.51
CA ILE A 45 45.24 16.73 -26.54
C ILE A 45 44.86 18.12 -25.96
N SER A 46 44.63 18.24 -24.65
CA SER A 46 44.12 19.46 -24.02
C SER A 46 45.26 20.36 -23.48
N SER A 47 45.18 21.68 -23.70
CA SER A 47 46.34 22.60 -23.58
C SER A 47 46.43 23.40 -22.27
N ALA A 48 45.85 22.91 -21.17
CA ALA A 48 45.72 23.69 -19.93
C ALA A 48 45.80 22.89 -18.61
N GLY A 49 46.99 22.71 -18.02
CA GLY A 49 47.12 22.24 -16.63
C GLY A 49 47.07 20.72 -16.46
N THR A 50 46.26 20.19 -15.54
CA THR A 50 46.02 18.74 -15.34
C THR A 50 45.54 18.03 -16.60
N ALA A 51 45.05 18.81 -17.57
CA ALA A 51 44.86 18.53 -19.00
C ALA A 51 45.82 17.57 -19.73
N TRP A 52 47.04 17.40 -19.23
CA TRP A 52 48.01 16.48 -19.84
C TRP A 52 47.79 15.03 -19.44
N GLN A 53 47.01 14.80 -18.38
CA GLN A 53 46.65 13.47 -17.91
C GLN A 53 45.30 13.02 -18.48
N ASP A 54 44.50 13.93 -19.04
CA ASP A 54 43.28 13.60 -19.77
C ASP A 54 43.57 12.59 -20.91
N ASP A 55 43.06 11.37 -20.75
CA ASP A 55 43.23 10.26 -21.67
C ASP A 55 41.97 10.02 -22.51
N ARG A 56 42.16 9.47 -23.70
CA ARG A 56 41.04 8.93 -24.49
C ARG A 56 41.32 7.49 -24.83
N VAL A 57 40.42 6.58 -24.48
CA VAL A 57 40.61 5.14 -24.59
C VAL A 57 39.50 4.54 -25.44
N ARG A 58 39.88 3.62 -26.33
CA ARG A 58 38.96 2.68 -26.98
C ARG A 58 39.48 1.28 -26.72
N ALA A 59 38.85 0.53 -25.83
CA ALA A 59 39.31 -0.81 -25.46
C ALA A 59 39.03 -1.83 -26.58
N GLY A 60 37.85 -1.73 -27.21
CA GLY A 60 37.59 -2.35 -28.50
C GLY A 60 36.72 -3.59 -28.37
N ALA A 61 37.29 -4.78 -28.57
CA ALA A 61 36.52 -6.01 -28.39
C ALA A 61 37.27 -6.97 -27.50
N GLY A 62 36.55 -7.74 -26.70
CA GLY A 62 37.15 -8.57 -25.67
C GLY A 62 36.60 -8.19 -24.31
N ASN A 63 37.03 -8.87 -23.26
CA ASN A 63 36.74 -8.44 -21.91
C ASN A 63 37.95 -7.67 -21.41
N ASP A 64 37.88 -6.35 -21.49
CA ASP A 64 38.98 -5.46 -21.26
C ASP A 64 38.96 -4.91 -19.83
N THR A 65 40.11 -4.46 -19.35
CA THR A 65 40.24 -3.75 -18.07
C THR A 65 40.96 -2.44 -18.32
N VAL A 66 40.28 -1.33 -18.09
CA VAL A 66 40.80 0.03 -18.29
C VAL A 66 40.94 0.71 -16.93
N LEU A 67 42.13 1.22 -16.64
CA LEU A 67 42.40 2.12 -15.51
C LEU A 67 42.91 3.43 -16.10
N SER A 68 42.08 4.48 -16.16
CA SER A 68 42.43 5.74 -16.84
C SER A 68 43.13 6.77 -15.92
N GLY A 69 42.89 6.72 -14.61
CA GLY A 69 43.84 7.26 -13.65
C GLY A 69 43.58 8.71 -13.24
N LEU A 70 44.41 9.66 -13.65
CA LEU A 70 44.27 11.08 -13.28
C LEU A 70 43.86 11.87 -14.51
N GLY A 71 43.09 12.94 -14.33
CA GLY A 71 42.67 13.80 -15.44
C GLY A 71 41.23 13.52 -15.81
N ASN A 72 40.72 14.27 -16.78
CA ASN A 72 39.34 14.09 -17.23
C ASN A 72 39.34 13.17 -18.45
N ASP A 73 39.01 11.91 -18.23
CA ASP A 73 39.21 10.84 -19.19
C ASP A 73 37.95 10.56 -20.02
N TYR A 74 38.16 10.00 -21.21
CA TYR A 74 37.08 9.47 -22.05
C TYR A 74 37.38 8.01 -22.36
N VAL A 75 36.54 7.08 -21.92
CA VAL A 75 36.76 5.63 -22.09
C VAL A 75 35.56 4.99 -22.77
N ASP A 76 35.79 4.31 -23.89
CA ASP A 76 34.82 3.43 -24.57
C ASP A 76 35.30 1.97 -24.45
N GLY A 77 34.59 1.15 -23.66
CA GLY A 77 34.87 -0.27 -23.47
C GLY A 77 34.67 -1.08 -24.76
N GLY A 78 33.56 -0.81 -25.45
CA GLY A 78 33.29 -1.30 -26.78
C GLY A 78 32.41 -2.55 -26.76
N SER A 79 32.98 -3.75 -26.84
CA SER A 79 32.18 -4.99 -26.87
C SER A 79 32.83 -6.11 -26.10
N GLY A 80 32.04 -6.75 -25.26
CA GLY A 80 32.50 -7.76 -24.32
C GLY A 80 32.19 -7.28 -22.92
N ALA A 81 32.60 -8.04 -21.90
CA ALA A 81 32.32 -7.67 -20.52
C ALA A 81 33.55 -6.96 -19.94
N ASP A 82 33.47 -5.64 -19.88
CA ASP A 82 34.57 -4.72 -19.63
C ASP A 82 34.57 -4.24 -18.17
N SER A 83 35.76 -3.88 -17.68
CA SER A 83 35.95 -3.30 -16.34
C SER A 83 36.68 -1.97 -16.48
N ILE A 84 36.04 -0.88 -16.09
CA ILE A 84 36.54 0.49 -16.27
C ILE A 84 36.63 1.17 -14.90
N ASP A 85 37.76 1.82 -14.63
CA ASP A 85 38.03 2.65 -13.44
C ASP A 85 38.56 4.01 -13.93
N GLY A 86 37.73 5.05 -13.79
CA GLY A 86 38.00 6.43 -14.21
C GLY A 86 39.12 7.05 -13.38
N GLY A 87 38.97 6.99 -12.05
CA GLY A 87 40.01 7.35 -11.11
C GLY A 87 39.79 8.73 -10.52
N SER A 88 40.49 9.75 -10.98
CA SER A 88 40.36 11.12 -10.46
C SER A 88 40.26 12.13 -11.58
N GLY A 89 39.15 12.85 -11.60
CA GLY A 89 38.82 13.87 -12.58
C GLY A 89 37.35 13.75 -12.92
N ASN A 90 36.91 14.49 -13.93
CA ASN A 90 35.55 14.39 -14.43
C ASN A 90 35.57 13.54 -15.69
N ASP A 91 35.23 12.27 -15.54
CA ASP A 91 35.41 11.24 -16.55
C ASP A 91 34.13 11.00 -17.35
N SER A 92 34.28 10.42 -18.54
CA SER A 92 33.20 10.00 -19.42
C SER A 92 33.42 8.55 -19.81
N LEU A 93 32.68 7.64 -19.19
CA LEU A 93 32.90 6.20 -19.20
C LEU A 93 31.72 5.48 -19.85
N PHE A 94 31.98 4.68 -20.88
CA PHE A 94 30.96 3.95 -21.64
C PHE A 94 31.30 2.45 -21.62
N GLY A 95 30.40 1.61 -21.13
CA GLY A 95 30.56 0.14 -21.12
C GLY A 95 30.59 -0.40 -22.53
N GLY A 96 29.65 0.05 -23.36
CA GLY A 96 29.71 -0.09 -24.80
C GLY A 96 28.41 -0.61 -25.38
N THR A 97 28.48 -1.65 -26.22
CA THR A 97 27.32 -2.17 -26.95
C THR A 97 27.20 -3.68 -26.90
N GLY A 98 25.97 -4.16 -26.99
CA GLY A 98 25.64 -5.58 -26.99
C GLY A 98 25.42 -6.12 -25.58
N THR A 99 24.89 -7.33 -25.45
CA THR A 99 24.31 -7.85 -24.18
C THR A 99 25.35 -8.34 -23.16
N PHE A 100 26.47 -7.64 -23.01
CA PHE A 100 27.52 -8.02 -22.07
C PHE A 100 27.37 -7.22 -20.78
N ASN A 101 28.03 -7.67 -19.72
CA ASN A 101 27.85 -7.08 -18.40
C ASN A 101 29.12 -6.35 -18.03
N ASP A 102 29.03 -5.04 -17.90
CA ASP A 102 30.16 -4.17 -17.65
C ASP A 102 30.24 -3.78 -16.18
N THR A 103 31.42 -3.41 -15.73
CA THR A 103 31.66 -2.88 -14.38
C THR A 103 32.40 -1.57 -14.49
N ILE A 104 31.75 -0.47 -14.12
CA ILE A 104 32.29 0.87 -14.26
C ILE A 104 32.34 1.56 -12.90
N LEU A 105 33.50 2.12 -12.57
CA LEU A 105 33.73 2.98 -11.41
C LEU A 105 34.18 4.36 -11.92
N GLY A 106 33.43 5.41 -11.60
CA GLY A 106 33.78 6.81 -11.88
C GLY A 106 35.01 7.22 -11.09
N GLY A 107 34.88 7.24 -9.76
CA GLY A 107 35.98 7.51 -8.85
C GLY A 107 35.79 8.84 -8.14
N ILE A 108 36.71 9.79 -8.32
CA ILE A 108 36.66 11.11 -7.70
C ILE A 108 36.46 12.16 -8.79
N GLY A 109 35.38 12.92 -8.67
CA GLY A 109 35.04 14.03 -9.56
C GLY A 109 33.62 13.86 -10.09
N ASN A 110 33.23 14.71 -11.02
CA ASN A 110 31.88 14.66 -11.56
C ASN A 110 31.90 13.84 -12.85
N ASP A 111 31.48 12.60 -12.76
CA ASP A 111 31.61 11.61 -13.81
C ASP A 111 30.33 11.46 -14.63
N THR A 112 30.49 11.01 -15.86
CA THR A 112 29.38 10.63 -16.75
C THR A 112 29.57 9.16 -17.11
N ILE A 113 28.63 8.32 -16.71
CA ILE A 113 28.68 6.87 -16.88
C ILE A 113 27.50 6.40 -17.71
N ASP A 114 27.73 5.53 -18.69
CA ASP A 114 26.72 4.88 -19.52
C ASP A 114 27.06 3.38 -19.60
N GLY A 115 26.24 2.53 -18.97
CA GLY A 115 26.42 1.07 -18.95
C GLY A 115 26.25 0.46 -20.34
N GLY A 116 25.15 0.79 -21.00
CA GLY A 116 24.86 0.38 -22.37
C GLY A 116 23.78 -0.71 -22.42
N ASP A 117 24.00 -1.79 -23.17
CA ASP A 117 23.14 -2.98 -23.04
C ASP A 117 23.85 -3.97 -22.12
N GLY A 118 23.13 -4.70 -21.27
CA GLY A 118 23.82 -5.55 -20.31
C GLY A 118 23.04 -5.93 -19.08
N ILE A 119 23.78 -6.28 -18.05
CA ILE A 119 23.35 -6.24 -16.64
C ILE A 119 24.61 -5.69 -15.98
N ASP A 120 24.63 -4.38 -15.77
CA ASP A 120 25.82 -3.63 -15.49
C ASP A 120 25.94 -3.29 -14.00
N SER A 121 27.16 -3.02 -13.57
CA SER A 121 27.46 -2.57 -12.21
C SER A 121 28.17 -1.22 -12.31
N LEU A 122 27.45 -0.16 -11.97
CA LEU A 122 27.88 1.22 -12.14
C LEU A 122 28.02 1.89 -10.77
N LEU A 123 29.18 2.46 -10.48
CA LEU A 123 29.47 3.18 -9.25
C LEU A 123 29.98 4.57 -9.63
N GLY A 124 29.29 5.64 -9.22
CA GLY A 124 29.72 7.02 -9.44
C GLY A 124 30.95 7.35 -8.60
N GLY A 125 30.77 7.45 -7.29
CA GLY A 125 31.86 7.63 -6.33
C GLY A 125 31.76 8.95 -5.59
N ASP A 126 32.86 9.71 -5.53
CA ASP A 126 32.88 11.03 -4.91
C ASP A 126 32.60 12.11 -5.97
N GLY A 127 31.44 12.77 -5.95
CA GLY A 127 31.17 13.92 -6.80
C GLY A 127 29.74 13.95 -7.33
N THR A 128 29.40 14.95 -8.15
CA THR A 128 28.06 15.03 -8.75
C THR A 128 28.07 14.25 -10.06
N ASP A 129 27.58 13.03 -10.05
CA ASP A 129 27.65 12.08 -11.15
C ASP A 129 26.37 12.04 -11.99
N SER A 130 26.52 11.61 -13.24
CA SER A 130 25.42 11.35 -14.17
C SER A 130 25.55 9.93 -14.70
N ILE A 131 24.66 9.04 -14.28
CA ILE A 131 24.75 7.61 -14.55
C ILE A 131 23.51 7.13 -15.31
N LEU A 132 23.74 6.42 -16.41
CA LEU A 132 22.72 5.72 -17.19
C LEU A 132 23.00 4.21 -17.13
N GLY A 133 22.05 3.42 -16.63
CA GLY A 133 22.10 1.95 -16.65
C GLY A 133 22.01 1.43 -18.07
N GLY A 134 20.86 1.67 -18.71
CA GLY A 134 20.64 1.40 -20.12
C GLY A 134 19.63 0.27 -20.33
N LEU A 135 19.98 -0.78 -21.05
CA LEU A 135 19.13 -1.98 -21.17
C LEU A 135 19.69 -3.06 -20.27
N GLY A 136 18.92 -3.63 -19.36
CA GLY A 136 19.49 -4.57 -18.42
C GLY A 136 18.82 -4.52 -17.08
N ALA A 137 19.04 -5.52 -16.23
CA ALA A 137 18.72 -5.36 -14.81
C ALA A 137 19.99 -4.88 -14.10
N ASP A 138 20.15 -3.58 -13.99
CA ASP A 138 21.41 -2.94 -13.62
C ASP A 138 21.50 -2.66 -12.12
N TYR A 139 22.74 -2.56 -11.63
CA TYR A 139 23.04 -2.08 -10.29
C TYR A 139 23.75 -0.73 -10.41
N VAL A 140 23.18 0.31 -9.81
CA VAL A 140 23.71 1.68 -9.85
C VAL A 140 23.78 2.28 -8.45
N ASP A 141 24.94 2.80 -8.07
CA ASP A 141 25.18 3.53 -6.82
C ASP A 141 25.84 4.87 -7.15
N GLY A 142 25.15 5.98 -6.87
CA GLY A 142 25.63 7.34 -7.12
C GLY A 142 26.88 7.66 -6.31
N GLY A 143 26.87 7.31 -5.02
CA GLY A 143 28.01 7.42 -4.14
C GLY A 143 27.85 8.56 -3.13
N THR A 144 28.50 9.69 -3.35
CA THR A 144 28.42 10.86 -2.45
C THR A 144 28.29 12.14 -3.24
N GLU A 145 27.65 13.13 -2.62
CA GLU A 145 27.19 14.36 -3.30
C GLU A 145 25.87 14.11 -4.02
N ALA A 146 25.48 14.98 -4.95
CA ALA A 146 24.14 14.95 -5.56
C ALA A 146 24.22 14.33 -6.95
N ASP A 147 23.54 13.21 -7.15
CA ASP A 147 23.68 12.39 -8.34
C ASP A 147 22.42 12.38 -9.21
N TYR A 148 22.63 12.14 -10.50
CA TYR A 148 21.56 11.85 -11.45
C TYR A 148 21.70 10.41 -11.93
N ILE A 149 20.69 9.59 -11.67
CA ILE A 149 20.65 8.17 -12.02
C ILE A 149 19.41 7.89 -12.87
N ASP A 150 19.61 7.23 -14.01
CA ASP A 150 18.56 6.73 -14.90
C ASP A 150 18.79 5.22 -15.14
N GLY A 151 17.93 4.36 -14.59
CA GLY A 151 18.04 2.89 -14.69
C GLY A 151 17.85 2.41 -16.12
N GLY A 152 16.74 2.83 -16.74
CA GLY A 152 16.46 2.57 -18.15
C GLY A 152 15.44 1.44 -18.33
N ASP A 153 15.74 0.48 -19.21
CA ASP A 153 14.87 -0.68 -19.43
C ASP A 153 15.39 -1.84 -18.58
N GLY A 154 14.66 -2.30 -17.59
CA GLY A 154 15.30 -3.16 -16.63
C GLY A 154 14.46 -3.75 -15.53
N ASN A 155 15.12 -4.08 -14.45
CA ASN A 155 14.54 -4.39 -13.14
C ASN A 155 15.69 -4.01 -12.23
N ASP A 156 15.83 -2.71 -12.01
CA ASP A 156 17.09 -2.11 -11.62
C ASP A 156 17.18 -1.97 -10.11
N SER A 157 18.42 -1.86 -9.61
CA SER A 157 18.71 -1.57 -8.20
C SER A 157 19.50 -0.26 -8.15
N LEU A 158 18.82 0.81 -7.77
CA LEU A 158 19.31 2.18 -7.86
C LEU A 158 19.44 2.79 -6.47
N PHE A 159 20.62 3.30 -6.15
CA PHE A 159 20.94 3.90 -4.85
C PHE A 159 21.51 5.30 -5.08
N GLY A 160 20.90 6.33 -4.48
CA GLY A 160 21.45 7.71 -4.48
C GLY A 160 22.80 7.76 -3.76
N GLY A 161 22.92 6.97 -2.70
CA GLY A 161 24.19 6.66 -2.05
C GLY A 161 24.20 7.14 -0.62
N SER A 162 25.24 7.88 -0.24
CA SER A 162 25.43 8.36 1.13
C SER A 162 25.71 9.84 1.16
N GLY A 163 25.09 10.56 2.08
CA GLY A 163 25.23 11.99 2.13
C GLY A 163 24.08 12.62 2.85
N THR A 164 23.89 13.92 2.64
CA THR A 164 22.62 14.63 2.92
C THR A 164 22.30 15.50 1.69
N PHE A 165 22.67 15.00 0.53
CA PHE A 165 22.61 15.69 -0.76
C PHE A 165 21.41 15.16 -1.50
N ASN A 166 20.94 15.91 -2.47
CA ASN A 166 19.65 15.64 -3.09
C ASN A 166 19.87 14.95 -4.42
N ASP A 167 19.48 13.69 -4.49
CA ASP A 167 19.63 12.85 -5.66
C ASP A 167 18.41 12.91 -6.56
N THR A 168 18.60 12.60 -7.84
CA THR A 168 17.52 12.41 -8.81
C THR A 168 17.64 11.03 -9.41
N ILE A 169 16.66 10.17 -9.14
CA ILE A 169 16.68 8.77 -9.57
C ILE A 169 15.43 8.47 -10.41
N LEU A 170 15.63 7.90 -11.59
CA LEU A 170 14.59 7.41 -12.48
C LEU A 170 14.76 5.90 -12.64
N GLY A 171 13.76 5.10 -12.27
CA GLY A 171 13.73 3.64 -12.48
C GLY A 171 13.64 3.31 -13.95
N GLY A 172 12.51 3.69 -14.57
CA GLY A 172 12.30 3.55 -16.00
C GLY A 172 11.25 2.49 -16.32
N LEU A 173 11.61 1.46 -17.09
CA LEU A 173 10.72 0.33 -17.37
C LEU A 173 11.12 -0.88 -16.54
N GLY A 174 10.13 -1.59 -16.02
CA GLY A 174 10.29 -2.83 -15.28
C GLY A 174 10.16 -2.61 -13.79
N ALA A 175 10.35 -3.67 -13.00
CA ALA A 175 10.11 -3.61 -11.56
C ALA A 175 11.41 -3.25 -10.84
N ASP A 176 11.50 -1.99 -10.43
CA ASP A 176 12.73 -1.37 -9.94
C ASP A 176 12.78 -1.31 -8.41
N THR A 177 13.98 -1.29 -7.87
CA THR A 177 14.26 -1.02 -6.44
C THR A 177 15.06 0.26 -6.34
N ILE A 178 14.48 1.27 -5.70
CA ILE A 178 15.04 2.62 -5.58
C ILE A 178 15.23 2.96 -4.09
N ASP A 179 16.40 3.45 -3.73
CA ASP A 179 16.75 3.96 -2.40
C ASP A 179 17.40 5.34 -2.55
N GLY A 180 16.71 6.40 -2.15
CA GLY A 180 17.18 7.80 -2.24
C GLY A 180 18.39 8.05 -1.33
N GLY A 181 18.27 7.66 -0.05
CA GLY A 181 19.33 7.82 0.94
C GLY A 181 19.00 8.90 1.97
N ASP A 182 19.99 9.70 2.39
CA ASP A 182 19.65 10.95 3.10
C ASP A 182 19.81 12.13 2.14
N GLY A 183 18.83 13.04 2.13
CA GLY A 183 18.69 14.06 1.08
C GLY A 183 17.24 14.52 0.98
N ASP A 184 16.97 15.67 0.37
CA ASP A 184 15.62 15.93 -0.14
C ASP A 184 15.59 15.42 -1.60
N ASP A 185 15.26 14.15 -1.81
CA ASP A 185 15.48 13.43 -3.06
C ASP A 185 14.28 13.53 -4.03
N SER A 186 14.54 13.31 -5.32
CA SER A 186 13.54 13.28 -6.39
C SER A 186 13.54 11.91 -7.06
N LEU A 187 12.55 11.09 -6.75
CA LEU A 187 12.46 9.69 -7.17
C LEU A 187 11.30 9.48 -8.15
N LEU A 188 11.54 8.80 -9.27
CA LEU A 188 10.53 8.38 -10.23
C LEU A 188 10.66 6.86 -10.45
N GLY A 189 9.65 6.08 -10.06
CA GLY A 189 9.61 4.62 -10.28
C GLY A 189 9.52 4.30 -11.78
N GLY A 190 8.36 4.59 -12.38
CA GLY A 190 8.17 4.46 -13.83
C GLY A 190 7.08 3.45 -14.16
N ASP A 191 7.33 2.56 -15.13
CA ASP A 191 6.40 1.50 -15.49
C ASP A 191 6.82 0.20 -14.78
N GLY A 192 6.05 -0.33 -13.84
CA GLY A 192 6.52 -1.51 -13.10
C GLY A 192 5.81 -1.71 -11.78
N ALA A 193 6.18 -2.76 -11.05
CA ALA A 193 5.79 -2.90 -9.65
C ALA A 193 7.03 -2.57 -8.82
N ASP A 194 7.17 -1.31 -8.47
CA ASP A 194 8.39 -0.73 -7.94
C ASP A 194 8.43 -0.76 -6.42
N SER A 195 9.64 -0.80 -5.87
CA SER A 195 9.92 -0.70 -4.45
C SER A 195 10.78 0.54 -4.21
N ILE A 196 10.19 1.59 -3.66
CA ILE A 196 10.83 2.89 -3.48
C ILE A 196 10.97 3.21 -1.98
N LEU A 197 12.18 3.60 -1.58
CA LEU A 197 12.51 4.17 -0.28
C LEU A 197 13.05 5.59 -0.50
N GLY A 198 12.37 6.62 0.03
CA GLY A 198 12.86 8.00 0.05
C GLY A 198 14.09 8.11 0.94
N GLY A 199 13.90 7.79 2.22
CA GLY A 199 14.97 7.72 3.20
C GLY A 199 14.84 8.86 4.20
N ALA A 200 15.83 9.74 4.29
CA ALA A 200 15.81 10.84 5.26
C ALA A 200 15.94 12.21 4.59
N GLY A 201 14.89 13.00 4.67
CA GLY A 201 14.75 14.36 4.19
C GLY A 201 13.34 14.54 3.67
N ASN A 202 13.07 15.62 2.94
CA ASN A 202 11.74 15.88 2.38
C ASN A 202 11.73 15.42 0.93
N ASP A 203 11.32 14.18 0.70
CA ASP A 203 11.44 13.54 -0.59
C ASP A 203 10.24 13.83 -1.50
N THR A 204 10.49 13.89 -2.80
CA THR A 204 9.44 13.94 -3.83
C THR A 204 9.45 12.62 -4.59
N ILE A 205 8.39 11.83 -4.44
CA ILE A 205 8.31 10.48 -4.98
C ILE A 205 7.13 10.39 -5.95
N LEU A 206 7.45 10.06 -7.20
CA LEU A 206 6.48 9.71 -8.23
C LEU A 206 6.61 8.22 -8.52
N PHE A 207 5.72 7.39 -7.97
CA PHE A 207 5.88 5.93 -8.08
C PHE A 207 5.55 5.40 -9.49
N GLY A 208 4.58 6.00 -10.17
CA GLY A 208 4.24 5.61 -11.53
C GLY A 208 3.24 4.46 -11.57
N ALA A 209 3.52 3.43 -12.35
CA ALA A 209 2.51 2.54 -12.87
C ALA A 209 2.73 1.07 -12.54
N GLY A 210 2.02 0.59 -11.53
CA GLY A 210 1.78 -0.81 -11.28
C GLY A 210 1.33 -0.99 -9.85
N ASP A 211 1.58 -2.15 -9.25
CA ASP A 211 1.30 -2.35 -7.83
C ASP A 211 2.58 -1.98 -7.04
N ASP A 212 2.70 -0.71 -6.64
CA ASP A 212 3.93 -0.15 -6.08
C ASP A 212 3.98 -0.22 -4.56
N THR A 213 5.19 -0.26 -4.00
CA THR A 213 5.45 -0.11 -2.57
C THR A 213 6.38 1.06 -2.33
N VAL A 214 5.88 2.08 -1.61
CA VAL A 214 6.62 3.31 -1.33
C VAL A 214 6.71 3.54 0.17
N LEU A 215 7.92 3.82 0.63
CA LEU A 215 8.22 4.29 1.98
C LEU A 215 8.90 5.67 1.87
N GLY A 216 8.24 6.74 2.31
CA GLY A 216 8.81 8.09 2.34
C GLY A 216 10.01 8.15 3.27
N GLY A 217 9.78 7.86 4.55
CA GLY A 217 10.84 7.68 5.53
C GLY A 217 10.79 8.76 6.60
N ALA A 218 11.79 9.64 6.67
CA ALA A 218 11.84 10.68 7.70
C ALA A 218 11.99 12.07 7.10
N GLY A 219 11.04 12.95 7.36
CA GLY A 219 10.93 14.30 6.81
C GLY A 219 9.53 14.47 6.24
N ASN A 220 9.23 15.60 5.59
CA ASN A 220 7.88 15.83 5.06
C ASN A 220 7.85 15.43 3.58
N ASP A 221 7.34 14.24 3.30
CA ASP A 221 7.45 13.64 1.97
C ASP A 221 6.23 13.94 1.11
N ASP A 222 6.44 14.05 -0.20
CA ASP A 222 5.41 14.27 -1.23
C ASP A 222 5.37 13.05 -2.16
N ILE A 223 4.43 12.14 -1.90
CA ILE A 223 4.22 10.87 -2.61
C ILE A 223 2.99 11.02 -3.52
N ASP A 224 3.18 10.90 -4.83
CA ASP A 224 2.12 11.11 -5.81
C ASP A 224 2.20 10.08 -6.95
N ASP A 225 1.05 9.78 -7.55
CA ASP A 225 0.98 9.09 -8.84
C ASP A 225 1.38 10.10 -9.94
N VAL A 226 1.89 9.62 -11.07
CA VAL A 226 2.08 10.46 -12.24
C VAL A 226 0.70 10.86 -12.79
N ALA A 227 0.22 12.03 -12.36
CA ALA A 227 -1.10 12.54 -12.71
C ALA A 227 -1.44 12.43 -14.22
N ASN A 228 -2.61 11.86 -14.52
CA ASN A 228 -3.22 11.70 -15.85
C ASN A 228 -2.74 10.53 -16.73
N THR A 229 -2.06 9.53 -16.18
CA THR A 229 -1.73 8.33 -16.96
C THR A 229 -2.91 7.34 -17.05
N GLY A 230 -3.84 7.39 -16.09
CA GLY A 230 -4.97 6.46 -16.03
C GLY A 230 -4.53 5.01 -15.77
N LEU A 231 -3.40 4.86 -15.10
CA LEU A 231 -2.78 3.60 -14.77
C LEU A 231 -3.38 3.12 -13.45
N VAL A 232 -3.65 1.81 -13.38
CA VAL A 232 -4.36 1.17 -12.27
C VAL A 232 -3.34 0.38 -11.48
N GLY A 233 -3.25 0.65 -10.18
CA GLY A 233 -2.31 0.02 -9.25
C GLY A 233 -2.94 -0.17 -7.88
N ASN A 234 -2.63 -1.25 -7.17
CA ASN A 234 -3.00 -1.40 -5.76
C ASN A 234 -1.75 -1.17 -4.93
N ASN A 235 -1.57 0.08 -4.50
CA ASN A 235 -0.31 0.55 -3.95
C ASN A 235 -0.29 0.46 -2.42
N LEU A 236 0.91 0.27 -1.88
CA LEU A 236 1.20 0.43 -0.45
C LEU A 236 2.09 1.65 -0.26
N LEU A 237 1.54 2.71 0.32
CA LEU A 237 2.20 4.00 0.50
C LEU A 237 2.31 4.33 1.99
N ASP A 238 3.53 4.54 2.49
CA ASP A 238 3.81 4.91 3.89
C ASP A 238 4.64 6.19 3.92
N GLY A 239 4.11 7.28 4.50
CA GLY A 239 4.80 8.56 4.63
C GLY A 239 5.95 8.48 5.63
N GLY A 240 5.70 7.92 6.81
CA GLY A 240 6.71 7.68 7.84
C GLY A 240 6.71 8.77 8.92
N ASP A 241 7.84 9.43 9.16
CA ASP A 241 7.99 10.45 10.19
C ASP A 241 7.96 11.85 9.56
N GLY A 242 6.91 12.65 9.72
CA GLY A 242 6.84 13.88 8.92
C GLY A 242 5.62 14.74 9.04
N ASN A 243 5.21 15.35 7.93
CA ASN A 243 3.88 15.89 7.71
C ASN A 243 3.67 15.62 6.23
N ASP A 244 3.29 14.41 5.95
CA ASP A 244 3.47 13.83 4.63
C ASP A 244 2.25 14.10 3.77
N ARG A 245 2.45 14.04 2.47
CA ARG A 245 1.40 14.22 1.50
C ARG A 245 1.40 13.03 0.54
N ILE A 246 0.27 12.33 0.49
CA ILE A 246 0.16 11.06 -0.24
C ILE A 246 -1.09 11.12 -1.13
N TRP A 247 -0.89 10.95 -2.43
CA TRP A 247 -1.95 10.66 -3.40
C TRP A 247 -1.76 9.29 -4.01
N ALA A 248 -2.79 8.45 -3.90
CA ALA A 248 -2.70 7.06 -4.33
C ALA A 248 -3.11 6.81 -5.80
N GLY A 249 -3.88 7.73 -6.40
CA GLY A 249 -4.27 7.63 -7.80
C GLY A 249 -5.47 6.71 -8.02
N LEU A 250 -5.35 5.73 -8.92
CA LEU A 250 -6.42 4.79 -9.23
C LEU A 250 -6.12 3.41 -8.65
N GLY A 251 -7.09 2.80 -7.98
CA GLY A 251 -7.01 1.38 -7.66
C GLY A 251 -7.66 0.98 -6.35
N THR A 252 -6.94 0.26 -5.52
CA THR A 252 -7.39 -0.10 -4.17
C THR A 252 -6.14 -0.07 -3.31
N ASP A 253 -5.95 1.08 -2.69
CA ASP A 253 -4.68 1.48 -2.13
C ASP A 253 -4.67 1.39 -0.61
N THR A 254 -3.47 1.26 -0.05
CA THR A 254 -3.24 1.33 1.39
C THR A 254 -2.29 2.49 1.67
N LEU A 255 -2.80 3.51 2.35
CA LEU A 255 -2.05 4.71 2.73
C LEU A 255 -1.82 4.74 4.23
N ILE A 256 -0.60 5.03 4.64
CA ILE A 256 -0.18 5.19 6.04
C ILE A 256 0.50 6.55 6.15
N GLY A 257 -0.02 7.45 6.98
CA GLY A 257 0.59 8.77 7.23
C GLY A 257 1.83 8.61 8.10
N GLY A 258 1.64 8.01 9.28
CA GLY A 258 2.75 7.70 10.18
C GLY A 258 2.77 8.66 11.37
N THR A 259 3.81 9.47 11.54
CA THR A 259 3.87 10.48 12.60
C THR A 259 3.83 11.89 12.05
N GLY A 260 3.17 12.78 12.78
CA GLY A 260 2.98 14.16 12.38
C GLY A 260 1.62 14.39 11.73
N ASN A 261 1.44 15.50 10.99
CA ASN A 261 0.12 15.91 10.50
C ASN A 261 0.04 15.68 8.99
N ASP A 262 -0.53 14.56 8.60
CA ASP A 262 -0.40 14.06 7.24
C ASP A 262 -1.63 14.41 6.39
N GLN A 263 -1.47 14.34 5.07
CA GLN A 263 -2.51 14.56 4.08
C GLN A 263 -2.60 13.35 3.16
N LEU A 264 -3.61 12.52 3.36
CA LEU A 264 -3.80 11.26 2.63
C LEU A 264 -5.00 11.43 1.69
N TYR A 265 -4.80 11.13 0.41
CA TYR A 265 -5.80 11.19 -0.66
C TYR A 265 -5.88 9.82 -1.35
N GLY A 266 -6.97 9.08 -1.11
CA GLY A 266 -7.23 7.78 -1.76
C GLY A 266 -7.54 7.91 -3.25
N GLU A 267 -8.22 9.00 -3.64
CA GLU A 267 -8.62 9.29 -5.03
C GLU A 267 -9.66 8.29 -5.56
N GLU A 268 -9.43 7.52 -6.63
CA GLU A 268 -10.44 6.55 -7.12
C GLU A 268 -10.12 5.14 -6.61
N GLY A 269 -11.00 4.51 -5.84
CA GLY A 269 -10.71 3.17 -5.39
C GLY A 269 -11.61 2.59 -4.32
N ASN A 270 -11.09 1.66 -3.52
CA ASN A 270 -11.74 1.31 -2.25
C ASN A 270 -10.61 1.21 -1.24
N ASP A 271 -10.24 2.34 -0.69
CA ASP A 271 -8.91 2.52 -0.13
C ASP A 271 -8.92 2.33 1.38
N THR A 272 -7.75 2.02 1.92
CA THR A 272 -7.53 1.98 3.37
C THR A 272 -6.56 3.08 3.76
N LEU A 273 -7.04 4.08 4.47
CA LEU A 273 -6.25 5.22 4.92
C LEU A 273 -6.03 5.14 6.43
N ASN A 274 -4.77 5.19 6.86
CA ASN A 274 -4.35 5.17 8.25
C ASN A 274 -3.60 6.47 8.58
N GLY A 275 -4.23 7.38 9.32
CA GLY A 275 -3.63 8.69 9.64
C GLY A 275 -2.38 8.55 10.49
N GLY A 276 -2.47 7.76 11.57
CA GLY A 276 -1.32 7.50 12.44
C GLY A 276 -1.31 8.44 13.63
N ALA A 277 -0.28 9.26 13.77
CA ALA A 277 -0.05 10.07 14.96
C ALA A 277 0.12 11.55 14.64
N GLY A 278 -0.99 12.26 14.53
CA GLY A 278 -1.03 13.71 14.66
C GLY A 278 -2.41 14.21 14.31
N ALA A 279 -2.51 15.40 13.72
CA ALA A 279 -3.78 15.96 13.29
C ALA A 279 -3.91 15.83 11.77
N ASP A 280 -4.40 14.68 11.33
CA ASP A 280 -4.30 14.26 9.94
C ASP A 280 -5.50 14.69 9.09
N THR A 281 -5.32 14.83 7.79
CA THR A 281 -6.40 14.99 6.83
C THR A 281 -6.47 13.76 5.95
N LEU A 282 -7.55 13.00 6.06
CA LEU A 282 -7.76 11.79 5.27
C LEU A 282 -8.96 12.02 4.35
N ILE A 283 -8.74 11.91 3.05
CA ILE A 283 -9.76 12.04 2.01
C ILE A 283 -9.82 10.73 1.25
N GLY A 284 -10.96 10.05 1.33
CA GLY A 284 -11.19 8.77 0.64
C GLY A 284 -11.23 9.00 -0.87
N GLY A 285 -12.30 9.63 -1.34
CA GLY A 285 -12.45 9.98 -2.75
C GLY A 285 -13.63 9.26 -3.36
N ASP A 286 -13.47 8.72 -4.56
CA ASP A 286 -14.50 7.91 -5.21
C ASP A 286 -14.37 6.45 -4.72
N GLY A 287 -15.43 5.91 -4.13
CA GLY A 287 -15.52 4.49 -3.78
C GLY A 287 -15.66 4.24 -2.28
N SER A 288 -15.54 2.99 -1.84
CA SER A 288 -15.86 2.63 -0.43
C SER A 288 -14.61 2.52 0.42
N ASP A 289 -14.34 3.56 1.20
CA ASP A 289 -13.05 3.71 1.88
C ASP A 289 -13.11 3.37 3.37
N VAL A 290 -11.96 3.00 3.93
CA VAL A 290 -11.80 2.65 5.33
C VAL A 290 -10.75 3.54 5.99
N PHE A 291 -11.16 4.28 7.02
CA PHE A 291 -10.30 5.19 7.76
C PHE A 291 -9.92 4.62 9.12
N THR A 292 -8.63 4.51 9.40
CA THR A 292 -8.02 3.98 10.64
C THR A 292 -6.93 4.93 11.15
N GLY A 293 -6.24 4.58 12.24
CA GLY A 293 -5.18 5.41 12.82
C GLY A 293 -5.63 6.77 13.34
N LEU A 294 -6.90 6.91 13.67
CA LEU A 294 -7.53 8.20 13.93
C LEU A 294 -7.20 8.73 15.33
N THR A 295 -6.76 9.98 15.43
CA THR A 295 -6.48 10.66 16.68
C THR A 295 -7.13 12.04 16.78
N ALA A 296 -6.75 12.80 17.80
CA ALA A 296 -7.33 14.09 18.09
C ALA A 296 -6.72 15.18 17.20
N GLY A 297 -7.56 15.80 16.39
CA GLY A 297 -7.16 16.81 15.42
C GLY A 297 -7.60 16.45 14.01
N ASP A 298 -7.86 15.16 13.76
CA ASP A 298 -8.08 14.65 12.43
C ASP A 298 -9.33 15.21 11.75
N VAL A 299 -9.25 15.24 10.43
CA VAL A 299 -10.32 15.58 9.50
C VAL A 299 -10.46 14.45 8.50
N VAL A 300 -11.57 13.71 8.59
CA VAL A 300 -11.91 12.65 7.64
C VAL A 300 -12.98 13.13 6.68
N ILE A 301 -12.76 12.91 5.39
CA ILE A 301 -13.72 13.22 4.33
C ILE A 301 -13.84 11.97 3.47
N GLY A 302 -14.95 11.23 3.59
CA GLY A 302 -15.21 10.11 2.68
C GLY A 302 -15.29 10.55 1.23
N SER A 303 -15.90 11.73 1.02
CA SER A 303 -16.29 12.28 -0.29
C SER A 303 -17.56 11.62 -0.80
N GLU A 304 -18.05 12.06 -1.96
CA GLU A 304 -19.27 11.50 -2.55
C GLU A 304 -18.98 11.29 -4.01
N ASP A 305 -19.05 10.03 -4.45
CA ASP A 305 -18.91 9.71 -5.85
C ASP A 305 -20.09 10.30 -6.66
N ALA A 306 -19.90 10.46 -7.97
CA ALA A 306 -20.96 10.96 -8.84
C ALA A 306 -22.23 10.07 -8.84
N SER A 307 -22.15 8.87 -8.26
CA SER A 307 -23.22 7.88 -8.21
C SER A 307 -24.01 7.90 -6.88
N GLY A 308 -23.46 8.50 -5.81
CA GLY A 308 -23.93 8.46 -4.42
C GLY A 308 -24.06 7.04 -3.88
N THR A 309 -23.10 6.15 -4.18
CA THR A 309 -23.21 4.72 -3.82
C THR A 309 -22.02 4.09 -3.10
N ASP A 310 -20.99 4.87 -2.85
CA ASP A 310 -19.91 4.61 -1.90
C ASP A 310 -20.42 4.28 -0.48
N GLN A 311 -19.54 3.64 0.30
CA GLN A 311 -19.77 3.30 1.70
C GLN A 311 -18.48 3.45 2.49
N ASP A 312 -18.30 4.64 3.04
CA ASP A 312 -17.14 4.98 3.83
C ASP A 312 -17.32 4.53 5.28
N VAL A 313 -16.22 4.04 5.83
CA VAL A 313 -16.16 3.44 7.16
C VAL A 313 -15.12 4.15 8.01
N LEU A 314 -15.58 4.80 9.06
CA LEU A 314 -14.72 5.36 10.11
C LEU A 314 -14.44 4.31 11.19
N ASP A 315 -13.25 3.72 11.19
CA ASP A 315 -12.80 2.73 12.18
C ASP A 315 -11.99 3.35 13.33
N LEU A 316 -12.73 3.92 14.29
CA LEU A 316 -12.15 4.43 15.54
C LEU A 316 -11.53 3.34 16.43
N PHE A 317 -11.83 2.06 16.20
CA PHE A 317 -11.41 0.98 17.09
C PHE A 317 -10.11 0.33 16.65
N GLY A 318 -9.89 0.18 15.33
CA GLY A 318 -8.58 -0.10 14.75
C GLY A 318 -7.55 0.95 15.17
N SER A 319 -8.02 2.17 15.40
CA SER A 319 -7.25 3.32 15.93
C SER A 319 -6.99 3.27 17.45
N GLY A 320 -7.34 2.17 18.14
CA GLY A 320 -7.11 1.99 19.57
C GLY A 320 -8.15 2.61 20.50
N TRP A 321 -9.19 3.26 19.98
CA TRP A 321 -10.27 3.83 20.77
C TRP A 321 -11.42 2.84 21.02
N SER A 322 -12.35 3.22 21.91
CA SER A 322 -13.50 2.41 22.30
C SER A 322 -14.73 3.30 22.51
N PHE A 323 -15.93 2.73 22.54
CA PHE A 323 -17.15 3.49 22.87
C PHE A 323 -17.13 4.13 24.28
N ALA A 324 -16.26 3.66 25.19
CA ALA A 324 -16.10 4.26 26.50
C ALA A 324 -15.14 5.46 26.48
N THR A 325 -14.29 5.53 25.45
CA THR A 325 -13.28 6.56 25.26
C THR A 325 -13.59 7.44 24.05
N THR A 326 -14.78 7.33 23.46
CA THR A 326 -15.26 8.18 22.37
C THR A 326 -16.71 8.57 22.55
N ASN A 327 -17.08 9.77 22.09
CA ASN A 327 -18.45 10.23 21.97
C ASN A 327 -18.65 10.79 20.55
N ILE A 328 -19.66 10.31 19.82
CA ILE A 328 -19.90 10.70 18.43
C ILE A 328 -21.09 11.64 18.37
N ILE A 329 -20.85 12.86 17.90
CA ILE A 329 -21.83 13.94 17.77
C ILE A 329 -22.09 14.17 16.29
N TYR A 330 -23.22 13.67 15.80
CA TYR A 330 -23.62 13.89 14.41
C TYR A 330 -24.16 15.31 14.20
N SER A 331 -23.66 15.99 13.17
CA SER A 331 -24.08 17.34 12.78
C SER A 331 -25.26 17.32 11.80
N THR A 332 -25.47 16.20 11.10
CA THR A 332 -26.54 16.00 10.11
C THR A 332 -27.48 14.83 10.48
N PRO A 333 -28.76 14.86 10.03
CA PRO A 333 -29.72 13.79 10.33
C PRO A 333 -29.44 12.44 9.65
N ASP A 334 -28.81 12.46 8.48
CA ASP A 334 -28.30 11.28 7.75
C ASP A 334 -27.19 10.55 8.52
N LYS A 335 -26.51 11.28 9.42
CA LYS A 335 -25.39 10.81 10.27
C LYS A 335 -24.10 10.54 9.49
N GLU A 336 -23.98 11.15 8.33
CA GLU A 336 -22.77 11.09 7.50
C GLU A 336 -21.74 12.13 7.92
N ASN A 337 -22.14 13.13 8.73
CA ASN A 337 -21.26 14.20 9.19
C ASN A 337 -21.29 14.30 10.71
N GLY A 338 -20.14 14.61 11.32
CA GLY A 338 -20.07 14.79 12.75
C GLY A 338 -18.70 15.09 13.31
N THR A 339 -18.64 15.01 14.64
CA THR A 339 -17.44 15.16 15.44
C THR A 339 -17.32 13.96 16.36
N VAL A 340 -16.12 13.43 16.51
CA VAL A 340 -15.80 12.44 17.53
C VAL A 340 -15.04 13.16 18.63
N GLU A 341 -15.52 13.09 19.87
CA GLU A 341 -14.78 13.50 21.05
C GLU A 341 -14.05 12.29 21.64
N PHE A 342 -12.74 12.39 21.84
CA PHE A 342 -11.95 11.39 22.54
C PHE A 342 -11.94 11.68 24.04
N LEU A 343 -12.07 10.64 24.87
CA LEU A 343 -12.25 10.77 26.31
C LEU A 343 -11.13 10.07 27.09
N ASP A 344 -10.72 10.65 28.21
CA ASP A 344 -9.85 9.99 29.19
C ASP A 344 -10.61 8.91 30.00
N ALA A 345 -9.88 8.22 30.87
CA ALA A 345 -10.45 7.19 31.75
C ALA A 345 -11.53 7.70 32.73
N ASN A 346 -11.64 9.01 32.92
CA ASN A 346 -12.66 9.65 33.77
C ASN A 346 -13.85 10.19 32.95
N GLY A 347 -13.83 10.02 31.62
CA GLY A 347 -14.85 10.52 30.70
C GLY A 347 -14.70 12.00 30.34
N ALA A 348 -13.56 12.63 30.63
CA ALA A 348 -13.26 14.00 30.23
C ALA A 348 -12.76 14.02 28.78
N VAL A 349 -13.24 14.98 27.98
CA VAL A 349 -12.79 15.16 26.60
C VAL A 349 -11.31 15.58 26.58
N ILE A 350 -10.48 14.80 25.88
CA ILE A 350 -9.05 15.05 25.69
C ILE A 350 -8.71 15.54 24.29
N GLY A 351 -9.65 15.45 23.35
CA GLY A 351 -9.46 15.92 21.98
C GLY A 351 -10.68 15.63 21.12
N THR A 352 -10.68 16.15 19.90
CA THR A 352 -11.79 15.95 18.95
C THR A 352 -11.25 15.78 17.53
N MET A 353 -11.97 15.00 16.72
CA MET A 353 -11.81 14.97 15.25
C MET A 353 -13.14 15.24 14.57
N SER A 354 -13.12 15.59 13.28
CA SER A 354 -14.33 15.71 12.45
C SER A 354 -14.36 14.68 11.34
N PHE A 355 -15.57 14.29 10.95
CA PHE A 355 -15.79 13.49 9.76
C PHE A 355 -16.97 14.05 8.94
N SER A 356 -16.91 13.85 7.63
CA SER A 356 -17.98 14.18 6.68
C SER A 356 -18.09 13.11 5.60
N ASN A 357 -19.31 12.87 5.12
CA ASN A 357 -19.67 11.84 4.16
C ASN A 357 -19.15 10.46 4.58
N VAL A 358 -19.64 9.93 5.71
CA VAL A 358 -19.29 8.58 6.18
C VAL A 358 -20.52 7.79 6.60
N GLU A 359 -20.80 6.67 5.94
CA GLU A 359 -22.10 5.98 6.02
C GLU A 359 -22.22 5.02 7.22
N SER A 360 -21.12 4.49 7.79
CA SER A 360 -21.22 3.33 8.70
C SER A 360 -20.26 3.23 9.89
N ILE A 361 -20.78 2.66 11.00
CA ILE A 361 -20.09 2.25 12.24
C ILE A 361 -20.74 0.93 12.82
N ILE A 362 -20.26 -0.28 12.43
CA ILE A 362 -20.38 -1.76 12.85
C ILE A 362 -21.60 -2.45 13.65
N ALA A 363 -21.94 -3.78 13.43
CA ALA A 363 -23.22 -4.59 13.61
C ALA A 363 -23.38 -5.82 14.65
N CYS A 364 -24.59 -6.41 14.99
CA CYS A 364 -24.89 -7.47 16.07
C CYS A 364 -26.32 -8.25 16.18
N PHE A 365 -26.55 -9.37 16.96
CA PHE A 365 -27.87 -10.15 17.12
C PHE A 365 -28.66 -9.92 18.45
N THR A 366 -29.96 -10.24 18.66
CA THR A 366 -30.66 -10.07 19.99
C THR A 366 -31.18 -11.35 20.71
N PRO A 367 -31.43 -11.34 22.05
CA PRO A 367 -32.02 -12.46 22.80
C PRO A 367 -33.39 -12.93 22.29
N GLY A 368 -33.65 -14.23 22.44
CA GLY A 368 -34.88 -14.87 21.96
C GLY A 368 -34.79 -15.45 20.55
N THR A 369 -33.73 -15.10 19.80
CA THR A 369 -33.42 -15.72 18.51
C THR A 369 -33.05 -17.19 18.71
N LEU A 370 -33.65 -18.11 17.94
CA LEU A 370 -33.23 -19.51 17.91
C LEU A 370 -32.16 -19.74 16.85
N ILE A 371 -31.14 -20.49 17.24
CA ILE A 371 -30.07 -20.96 16.36
C ILE A 371 -30.22 -22.47 16.19
N ASP A 372 -30.16 -22.95 14.94
CA ASP A 372 -30.20 -24.39 14.65
C ASP A 372 -28.91 -25.07 15.15
N THR A 373 -29.04 -26.05 16.04
CA THR A 373 -27.93 -26.88 16.55
C THR A 373 -28.14 -28.37 16.25
N ASP A 374 -27.12 -29.19 16.50
CA ASP A 374 -27.20 -30.66 16.37
C ASP A 374 -28.19 -31.30 17.36
N LYS A 375 -28.56 -30.59 18.43
CA LYS A 375 -29.58 -30.96 19.42
C LYS A 375 -30.97 -30.40 19.10
N GLY A 376 -31.12 -29.74 17.95
CA GLY A 376 -32.31 -28.98 17.55
C GLY A 376 -32.17 -27.47 17.83
N PRO A 377 -33.21 -26.68 17.57
CA PRO A 377 -33.15 -25.23 17.77
C PRO A 377 -32.96 -24.81 19.24
N VAL A 378 -31.92 -24.00 19.51
CA VAL A 378 -31.56 -23.52 20.87
C VAL A 378 -31.60 -21.98 20.90
N LEU A 379 -32.03 -21.41 22.02
CA LEU A 379 -32.04 -19.96 22.24
C LEU A 379 -30.61 -19.42 22.26
N ILE A 380 -30.36 -18.31 21.56
CA ILE A 380 -29.04 -17.71 21.44
C ILE A 380 -28.42 -17.38 22.81
N GLU A 381 -29.22 -16.95 23.78
CA GLU A 381 -28.76 -16.68 25.15
C GLU A 381 -28.49 -17.95 26.00
N ARG A 382 -28.77 -19.15 25.47
CA ARG A 382 -28.52 -20.45 26.13
C ARG A 382 -27.41 -21.26 25.44
N LEU A 383 -26.86 -20.74 24.35
CA LEU A 383 -25.71 -21.34 23.68
C LEU A 383 -24.46 -21.14 24.54
N ALA A 384 -23.58 -22.12 24.50
CA ALA A 384 -22.27 -22.06 25.14
C ALA A 384 -21.17 -22.48 24.15
N VAL A 385 -19.95 -22.03 24.42
CA VAL A 385 -18.75 -22.48 23.69
C VAL A 385 -18.72 -24.01 23.68
N GLY A 386 -18.46 -24.59 22.51
CA GLY A 386 -18.49 -26.04 22.28
C GLY A 386 -19.82 -26.58 21.75
N ASP A 387 -20.91 -25.81 21.76
CA ASP A 387 -22.15 -26.20 21.08
C ASP A 387 -21.94 -26.26 19.55
N ARG A 388 -22.60 -27.21 18.88
CA ARG A 388 -22.47 -27.41 17.44
C ARG A 388 -23.62 -26.75 16.69
N ILE A 389 -23.32 -25.68 15.98
CA ILE A 389 -24.30 -24.87 15.24
C ILE A 389 -24.30 -25.26 13.78
N ARG A 390 -25.49 -25.35 13.20
CA ARG A 390 -25.66 -25.60 11.77
C ARG A 390 -25.30 -24.34 10.99
N THR A 391 -24.29 -24.47 10.14
CA THR A 391 -23.88 -23.46 9.17
C THR A 391 -24.29 -23.87 7.76
N ARG A 392 -24.29 -22.90 6.84
CA ARG A 392 -24.72 -23.11 5.46
C ARG A 392 -23.73 -23.94 4.67
N ASP A 393 -22.45 -23.64 4.83
CA ASP A 393 -21.40 -24.11 3.92
C ASP A 393 -20.65 -25.34 4.46
N HIS A 394 -20.50 -25.45 5.78
CA HIS A 394 -19.63 -26.44 6.41
C HIS A 394 -20.35 -27.40 7.36
N GLY A 395 -21.68 -27.43 7.33
CA GLY A 395 -22.47 -28.32 8.18
C GLY A 395 -22.44 -27.90 9.65
N TYR A 396 -22.26 -28.83 10.58
CA TYR A 396 -22.30 -28.52 12.01
C TYR A 396 -20.92 -28.12 12.55
N GLN A 397 -20.73 -26.81 12.74
CA GLN A 397 -19.49 -26.19 13.21
C GLN A 397 -19.55 -25.93 14.70
N THR A 398 -18.39 -25.98 15.35
CA THR A 398 -18.29 -25.78 16.81
C THR A 398 -18.27 -24.29 17.11
N LEU A 399 -19.20 -23.80 17.93
CA LEU A 399 -19.17 -22.44 18.44
C LEU A 399 -17.93 -22.26 19.30
N ARG A 400 -17.08 -21.32 18.91
CA ARG A 400 -15.80 -21.10 19.58
C ARG A 400 -15.89 -19.96 20.58
N TRP A 401 -16.73 -18.97 20.32
CA TRP A 401 -16.96 -17.89 21.27
C TRP A 401 -18.36 -17.28 21.12
N ILE A 402 -18.86 -16.75 22.25
CA ILE A 402 -20.15 -16.04 22.32
C ILE A 402 -20.00 -14.76 23.16
N GLY A 403 -20.29 -13.61 22.57
CA GLY A 403 -20.23 -12.30 23.25
C GLY A 403 -21.60 -11.70 23.48
N ARG A 404 -21.71 -10.84 24.48
CA ARG A 404 -22.97 -10.16 24.83
C ARG A 404 -22.75 -8.72 25.27
N ARG A 405 -23.51 -7.79 24.69
CA ARG A 405 -23.61 -6.37 25.07
C ARG A 405 -25.03 -6.06 25.51
N ASP A 406 -25.25 -5.51 26.70
CA ASP A 406 -26.58 -5.11 27.15
C ASP A 406 -26.82 -3.61 26.90
N LEU A 407 -28.01 -3.26 26.38
CA LEU A 407 -28.49 -1.89 26.20
C LEU A 407 -29.71 -1.63 27.08
N SER A 408 -29.61 -0.59 27.92
CA SER A 408 -30.63 -0.17 28.86
C SER A 408 -31.74 0.68 28.19
N PRO A 409 -32.87 0.92 28.86
CA PRO A 409 -33.90 1.83 28.37
C PRO A 409 -33.42 3.25 28.09
N SER A 410 -32.49 3.74 28.90
CA SER A 410 -31.85 5.04 28.66
C SER A 410 -31.01 5.02 27.39
N ASP A 411 -30.30 3.92 27.12
CA ASP A 411 -29.44 3.80 25.93
C ASP A 411 -30.30 3.77 24.65
N LEU A 412 -31.41 3.02 24.66
CA LEU A 412 -32.34 2.96 23.51
C LEU A 412 -33.24 4.20 23.37
N ALA A 413 -33.33 5.04 24.42
CA ALA A 413 -34.00 6.33 24.36
C ALA A 413 -33.07 7.42 23.83
N ALA A 414 -31.80 7.40 24.23
CA ALA A 414 -30.75 8.26 23.68
C ALA A 414 -30.43 7.91 22.22
N GLU A 415 -30.46 6.62 21.88
CA GLU A 415 -30.13 6.12 20.54
C GLU A 415 -31.23 5.22 19.94
N PRO A 416 -32.34 5.81 19.46
CA PRO A 416 -33.44 5.04 18.87
C PRO A 416 -33.05 4.20 17.66
N ARG A 417 -31.98 4.58 16.93
CA ARG A 417 -31.44 3.79 15.81
C ARG A 417 -30.89 2.43 16.25
N LEU A 418 -30.35 2.32 17.48
CA LEU A 418 -29.89 1.06 18.07
C LEU A 418 -31.06 0.19 18.52
N ARG A 419 -32.30 0.60 18.24
CA ARG A 419 -33.45 -0.26 18.51
C ARG A 419 -33.45 -1.43 17.54
N PRO A 420 -33.73 -2.65 18.04
CA PRO A 420 -33.81 -3.81 17.19
C PRO A 420 -34.79 -3.62 16.04
N ILE A 421 -34.45 -4.22 14.91
CA ILE A 421 -35.38 -4.42 13.79
C ILE A 421 -36.18 -5.67 14.10
N LEU A 422 -37.50 -5.51 14.25
CA LEU A 422 -38.45 -6.61 14.34
C LEU A 422 -38.83 -7.04 12.92
N ILE A 423 -38.47 -8.27 12.57
CA ILE A 423 -38.88 -8.94 11.34
C ILE A 423 -39.91 -9.99 11.74
N ARG A 424 -41.16 -9.79 11.33
CA ARG A 424 -42.27 -10.70 11.65
C ARG A 424 -42.19 -12.00 10.88
N ALA A 425 -42.78 -13.05 11.44
CA ALA A 425 -42.93 -14.33 10.77
C ALA A 425 -43.56 -14.15 9.37
N GLY A 426 -42.92 -14.74 8.35
CA GLY A 426 -43.37 -14.65 6.96
C GLY A 426 -43.03 -13.36 6.21
N ALA A 427 -42.22 -12.45 6.77
CA ALA A 427 -41.83 -11.19 6.12
C ALA A 427 -41.03 -11.36 4.81
N PHE A 428 -40.37 -12.51 4.60
CA PHE A 428 -39.54 -12.79 3.42
C PHE A 428 -40.09 -13.90 2.52
N GLY A 429 -41.40 -14.20 2.62
CA GLY A 429 -42.09 -15.18 1.79
C GLY A 429 -42.77 -16.30 2.57
N PRO A 430 -43.32 -17.33 1.89
CA PRO A 430 -44.11 -18.37 2.53
C PRO A 430 -43.29 -19.10 3.61
N ALA A 431 -43.64 -18.82 4.87
CA ALA A 431 -43.09 -19.42 6.09
C ALA A 431 -41.67 -18.96 6.55
N MET A 432 -41.16 -17.79 6.12
CA MET A 432 -39.83 -17.28 6.54
C MET A 432 -39.85 -15.77 6.90
N PRO A 433 -39.24 -15.35 8.02
CA PRO A 433 -38.76 -16.20 9.11
C PRO A 433 -39.90 -17.02 9.72
N VAL A 434 -39.56 -18.13 10.36
CA VAL A 434 -40.54 -19.09 10.90
C VAL A 434 -41.26 -18.49 12.12
N ARG A 435 -40.64 -17.48 12.74
CA ARG A 435 -41.17 -16.70 13.86
C ARG A 435 -40.72 -15.24 13.74
N ASP A 436 -41.28 -14.38 14.57
CA ASP A 436 -40.78 -13.03 14.75
C ASP A 436 -39.34 -13.08 15.29
N MET A 437 -38.45 -12.34 14.64
CA MET A 437 -37.06 -12.22 15.04
C MET A 437 -36.66 -10.76 15.22
N ARG A 438 -35.66 -10.53 16.07
CA ARG A 438 -35.12 -9.22 16.37
C ARG A 438 -33.62 -9.23 16.13
N LEU A 439 -33.15 -8.23 15.39
CA LEU A 439 -31.76 -8.12 15.00
C LEU A 439 -31.27 -6.70 15.23
N SER A 440 -29.96 -6.49 15.35
CA SER A 440 -29.48 -5.12 15.23
C SER A 440 -29.74 -4.61 13.81
N PRO A 441 -29.85 -3.29 13.63
CA PRO A 441 -30.06 -2.69 12.32
C PRO A 441 -29.07 -3.18 11.25
N GLN A 442 -27.80 -3.30 11.61
CA GLN A 442 -26.75 -3.64 10.67
C GLN A 442 -26.50 -5.16 10.53
N HIS A 443 -27.21 -5.99 11.31
CA HIS A 443 -27.07 -7.44 11.24
C HIS A 443 -27.45 -7.97 9.85
N ARG A 444 -26.59 -8.74 9.20
CA ARG A 444 -26.81 -9.12 7.80
C ARG A 444 -27.52 -10.46 7.66
N LEU A 445 -28.48 -10.49 6.74
CA LEU A 445 -29.29 -11.64 6.38
C LEU A 445 -28.92 -12.11 5.00
N LEU A 446 -28.87 -13.42 4.80
CA LEU A 446 -28.57 -14.01 3.50
C LEU A 446 -29.78 -13.92 2.58
N LEU A 447 -29.59 -13.31 1.44
CA LEU A 447 -30.45 -13.36 0.27
C LEU A 447 -29.86 -14.35 -0.73
N SER A 448 -30.70 -15.16 -1.37
CA SER A 448 -30.24 -16.21 -2.28
C SER A 448 -31.21 -16.43 -3.43
N GLY A 449 -30.69 -16.91 -4.56
CA GLY A 449 -31.47 -17.35 -5.71
C GLY A 449 -31.24 -16.52 -6.96
N ALA A 450 -31.98 -16.82 -8.03
CA ALA A 450 -31.73 -16.26 -9.37
C ALA A 450 -31.78 -14.72 -9.45
N ARG A 451 -32.49 -14.06 -8.51
CA ARG A 451 -32.48 -12.59 -8.44
C ARG A 451 -31.25 -12.04 -7.75
N ALA A 452 -30.69 -12.74 -6.76
CA ALA A 452 -29.39 -12.36 -6.20
C ALA A 452 -28.34 -12.43 -7.32
N GLU A 453 -28.26 -13.57 -8.02
CA GLU A 453 -27.31 -13.75 -9.14
C GLU A 453 -27.47 -12.69 -10.24
N LEU A 454 -28.70 -12.34 -10.59
CA LEU A 454 -28.99 -11.33 -11.60
C LEU A 454 -28.55 -9.92 -11.20
N TYR A 455 -28.67 -9.55 -9.92
CA TYR A 455 -28.44 -8.18 -9.46
C TYR A 455 -27.06 -7.96 -8.86
N SER A 456 -26.41 -9.00 -8.33
CA SER A 456 -25.11 -8.88 -7.64
C SER A 456 -24.02 -9.75 -8.26
N GLY A 457 -24.29 -10.47 -9.37
CA GLY A 457 -23.35 -11.43 -9.96
C GLY A 457 -23.15 -12.71 -9.13
N GLU A 458 -23.71 -12.75 -7.91
CA GLU A 458 -23.49 -13.78 -6.91
C GLU A 458 -24.80 -14.50 -6.55
N THR A 459 -24.76 -15.83 -6.48
CA THR A 459 -25.97 -16.62 -6.17
C THR A 459 -26.50 -16.41 -4.75
N GLU A 460 -25.65 -15.88 -3.87
CA GLU A 460 -25.89 -15.67 -2.45
C GLU A 460 -25.17 -14.41 -1.97
N VAL A 461 -25.91 -13.54 -1.28
CA VAL A 461 -25.40 -12.24 -0.81
C VAL A 461 -25.99 -11.90 0.55
N LEU A 462 -25.31 -11.04 1.29
CA LEU A 462 -25.73 -10.57 2.60
C LEU A 462 -26.40 -9.20 2.51
N ALA A 463 -27.40 -8.94 3.36
CA ALA A 463 -28.08 -7.65 3.40
C ALA A 463 -28.44 -7.27 4.85
N PRO A 464 -28.01 -6.10 5.35
CA PRO A 464 -28.37 -5.57 6.66
C PRO A 464 -29.89 -5.57 6.94
N ALA A 465 -30.28 -5.90 8.17
CA ALA A 465 -31.69 -5.97 8.60
C ALA A 465 -32.44 -4.65 8.37
N GLN A 466 -31.75 -3.51 8.53
CA GLN A 466 -32.29 -2.17 8.30
C GLN A 466 -32.69 -1.94 6.84
N HIS A 467 -32.10 -2.65 5.87
CA HIS A 467 -32.45 -2.52 4.46
C HIS A 467 -33.91 -2.89 4.20
N PHE A 468 -34.44 -3.82 5.01
CA PHE A 468 -35.81 -4.31 4.91
C PHE A 468 -36.84 -3.42 5.65
N LEU A 469 -36.41 -2.39 6.38
CA LEU A 469 -37.34 -1.47 7.04
C LEU A 469 -38.36 -0.90 6.04
N GLY A 470 -39.64 -0.98 6.41
CA GLY A 470 -40.76 -0.53 5.58
C GLY A 470 -41.36 -1.63 4.69
N MET A 471 -40.74 -2.81 4.61
CA MET A 471 -41.36 -3.98 4.00
C MET A 471 -42.49 -4.52 4.89
N ALA A 472 -43.44 -5.23 4.27
CA ALA A 472 -44.54 -5.85 5.01
C ALA A 472 -43.99 -6.81 6.07
N GLY A 473 -44.25 -6.51 7.34
CA GLY A 473 -43.78 -7.31 8.46
C GLY A 473 -42.42 -6.92 9.02
N VAL A 474 -41.71 -5.91 8.49
CA VAL A 474 -40.43 -5.44 9.03
C VAL A 474 -40.54 -4.02 9.57
N VAL A 475 -40.31 -3.86 10.87
CA VAL A 475 -40.45 -2.58 11.58
C VAL A 475 -39.32 -2.39 12.59
N GLN A 476 -39.03 -1.14 12.94
CA GLN A 476 -38.18 -0.86 14.10
C GLN A 476 -38.98 -1.09 15.39
N ASP A 477 -38.44 -1.86 16.34
CA ASP A 477 -39.17 -2.23 17.55
C ASP A 477 -39.20 -1.10 18.58
N ALA A 478 -40.12 -0.17 18.38
CA ALA A 478 -40.32 0.97 19.27
C ALA A 478 -40.82 0.57 20.68
N ALA A 479 -41.30 -0.67 20.87
CA ALA A 479 -41.85 -1.13 22.14
C ALA A 479 -40.79 -1.75 23.07
N MET A 480 -39.57 -2.03 22.57
CA MET A 480 -38.49 -2.55 23.41
C MET A 480 -37.96 -1.47 24.36
N ALA A 481 -38.05 -1.75 25.65
CA ALA A 481 -37.48 -0.93 26.70
C ALA A 481 -35.98 -1.22 26.94
N GLY A 482 -35.39 -2.23 26.32
CA GLY A 482 -33.99 -2.62 26.50
C GLY A 482 -33.72 -3.90 25.73
N THR A 483 -32.48 -4.12 25.29
CA THR A 483 -32.11 -5.32 24.53
C THR A 483 -30.68 -5.71 24.81
N SER A 484 -30.34 -6.97 24.62
CA SER A 484 -28.95 -7.39 24.51
C SER A 484 -28.59 -7.59 23.06
N TYR A 485 -27.31 -7.45 22.76
CA TYR A 485 -26.71 -7.77 21.49
C TYR A 485 -25.71 -8.91 21.67
N ILE A 486 -25.93 -10.05 21.03
CA ILE A 486 -25.15 -11.28 21.17
C ILE A 486 -24.39 -11.56 19.86
N HIS A 487 -23.16 -12.05 19.95
CA HIS A 487 -22.29 -12.37 18.81
C HIS A 487 -21.86 -13.83 18.87
N LEU A 488 -21.75 -14.48 17.72
CA LEU A 488 -21.34 -15.89 17.59
C LEU A 488 -20.10 -15.95 16.70
N LEU A 489 -19.00 -16.52 17.18
CA LEU A 489 -17.76 -16.62 16.43
C LEU A 489 -17.33 -18.09 16.27
N PHE A 490 -16.79 -18.41 15.09
CA PHE A 490 -16.38 -19.75 14.65
C PHE A 490 -14.93 -19.71 14.14
N ASP A 491 -14.38 -20.87 13.77
CA ASP A 491 -13.02 -20.99 13.20
C ASP A 491 -12.86 -20.24 11.85
N ARG A 492 -13.97 -19.81 11.23
CA ARG A 492 -14.03 -19.03 10.00
C ARG A 492 -15.36 -18.27 9.94
N HIS A 493 -15.50 -17.26 9.08
CA HIS A 493 -16.79 -16.61 8.92
C HIS A 493 -17.82 -17.63 8.37
N GLU A 494 -18.87 -17.90 9.14
CA GLU A 494 -19.95 -18.83 8.80
C GLU A 494 -21.29 -18.11 8.61
N ILE A 495 -22.14 -18.66 7.74
CA ILE A 495 -23.55 -18.27 7.67
C ILE A 495 -24.37 -19.24 8.52
N VAL A 496 -25.02 -18.73 9.56
CA VAL A 496 -25.78 -19.52 10.53
C VAL A 496 -27.27 -19.46 10.26
N ARG A 497 -28.01 -20.47 10.72
CA ARG A 497 -29.47 -20.46 10.59
C ARG A 497 -30.12 -19.96 11.87
N SER A 498 -30.67 -18.75 11.80
CA SER A 498 -31.38 -18.07 12.89
C SER A 498 -32.88 -17.93 12.59
N ASP A 499 -33.75 -18.43 13.46
CA ASP A 499 -35.22 -18.36 13.33
C ASP A 499 -35.75 -18.85 11.97
N GLY A 500 -35.03 -19.81 11.41
CA GLY A 500 -35.33 -20.45 10.13
C GLY A 500 -34.65 -19.79 8.93
N ILE A 501 -34.16 -18.54 9.04
CA ILE A 501 -33.47 -17.82 7.95
C ILE A 501 -31.95 -17.92 8.10
N TRP A 502 -31.24 -17.73 7.00
CA TRP A 502 -29.79 -17.70 7.00
C TRP A 502 -29.31 -16.27 7.29
N SER A 503 -28.38 -16.13 8.22
CA SER A 503 -27.84 -14.86 8.69
C SER A 503 -26.36 -15.00 9.00
N GLU A 504 -25.68 -13.87 9.00
CA GLU A 504 -24.25 -13.80 9.20
C GLU A 504 -23.87 -14.17 10.64
N SER A 505 -22.83 -15.00 10.84
CA SER A 505 -22.15 -15.06 12.14
C SER A 505 -21.29 -13.81 12.35
N PHE A 506 -20.66 -13.67 13.50
CA PHE A 506 -19.80 -12.54 13.73
C PHE A 506 -18.56 -12.65 12.83
N GLN A 507 -18.43 -11.73 11.87
CA GLN A 507 -17.17 -11.45 11.21
C GLN A 507 -16.46 -10.34 11.99
N PRO A 508 -15.35 -10.65 12.69
CA PRO A 508 -14.56 -9.64 13.35
C PRO A 508 -13.85 -8.81 12.28
N ALA A 509 -14.27 -7.57 12.11
CA ALA A 509 -13.31 -6.51 11.87
C ALA A 509 -12.52 -6.33 13.19
N ALA A 510 -11.21 -6.06 13.13
CA ALA A 510 -10.37 -5.79 14.31
C ALA A 510 -11.08 -4.85 15.32
N ALA A 511 -11.84 -3.92 14.74
CA ALA A 511 -12.71 -2.97 15.39
C ALA A 511 -13.78 -3.49 16.38
N LEU A 512 -14.43 -4.64 16.16
CA LEU A 512 -15.60 -5.02 16.99
C LEU A 512 -15.24 -5.91 18.20
N LEU A 513 -14.03 -6.48 18.23
CA LEU A 513 -13.46 -7.19 19.38
C LEU A 513 -13.12 -6.26 20.55
N SER A 514 -13.03 -4.95 20.27
CA SER A 514 -12.84 -3.88 21.26
C SER A 514 -14.13 -3.51 22.03
N GLY A 515 -15.31 -3.88 21.50
CA GLY A 515 -16.62 -3.67 22.15
C GLY A 515 -16.96 -4.69 23.24
N LEU A 516 -16.08 -5.68 23.39
CA LEU A 516 -16.14 -6.73 24.41
C LEU A 516 -15.40 -6.27 25.66
N ASP A 517 -15.88 -6.69 26.82
CA ASP A 517 -15.16 -6.44 28.06
C ASP A 517 -13.78 -7.13 28.03
N ARG A 518 -12.85 -6.68 28.88
CA ARG A 518 -11.47 -7.15 28.87
C ARG A 518 -11.37 -8.68 29.02
N ALA A 519 -12.25 -9.30 29.81
CA ALA A 519 -12.23 -10.74 30.01
C ALA A 519 -12.70 -11.50 28.76
N GLN A 520 -13.74 -11.01 28.10
CA GLN A 520 -14.22 -11.55 26.83
C GLN A 520 -13.20 -11.37 25.70
N ARG A 521 -12.49 -10.24 25.67
CA ARG A 521 -11.45 -9.97 24.67
C ARG A 521 -10.22 -10.87 24.86
N ASP A 522 -9.73 -10.99 26.09
CA ASP A 522 -8.61 -11.89 26.42
C ASP A 522 -8.96 -13.36 26.11
N GLU A 523 -10.23 -13.73 26.28
CA GLU A 523 -10.76 -15.05 25.91
C GLU A 523 -10.79 -15.24 24.38
N VAL A 524 -11.24 -14.25 23.60
CA VAL A 524 -11.20 -14.33 22.12
C VAL A 524 -9.76 -14.38 21.61
N MET A 525 -8.86 -13.57 22.18
CA MET A 525 -7.41 -13.59 21.86
C MET A 525 -6.77 -14.95 22.12
N ALA A 526 -7.14 -15.61 23.21
CA ALA A 526 -6.61 -16.93 23.53
C ALA A 526 -7.20 -18.05 22.66
N LEU A 527 -8.44 -17.91 22.21
CA LEU A 527 -9.15 -18.94 21.45
C LEU A 527 -8.90 -18.88 19.95
N PHE A 528 -8.58 -17.69 19.43
CA PHE A 528 -8.35 -17.45 18.01
C PHE A 528 -7.11 -16.56 17.81
N PRO A 529 -5.92 -17.05 18.16
CA PRO A 529 -4.69 -16.26 18.03
C PRO A 529 -4.46 -15.75 16.61
N GLU A 530 -4.96 -16.45 15.58
CA GLU A 530 -4.93 -16.06 14.17
C GLU A 530 -5.73 -14.78 13.84
N LEU A 531 -6.78 -14.43 14.61
CA LEU A 531 -7.47 -13.14 14.46
C LEU A 531 -6.63 -11.95 14.92
N PHE A 532 -5.52 -12.22 15.60
CA PHE A 532 -4.63 -11.22 16.22
C PHE A 532 -3.16 -11.44 15.84
N ALA A 533 -2.87 -12.39 14.93
CA ALA A 533 -1.51 -12.72 14.52
C ALA A 533 -0.99 -11.79 13.40
N ASP A 534 -1.87 -11.03 12.75
CA ASP A 534 -1.58 -10.11 11.64
C ASP A 534 -1.19 -8.69 12.12
N LEU A 535 -0.30 -8.63 13.10
CA LEU A 535 0.53 -7.44 13.36
C LEU A 535 1.98 -7.69 12.87
N SER A 536 2.17 -8.59 11.87
CA SER A 536 3.48 -8.96 11.32
C SER A 536 3.37 -9.27 9.81
N PRO A 537 4.37 -8.90 8.98
CA PRO A 537 4.22 -8.75 7.51
C PRO A 537 4.26 -10.05 6.68
N ALA A 538 3.96 -11.23 7.24
CA ALA A 538 4.42 -12.49 6.64
C ALA A 538 3.44 -13.67 6.59
N ASN A 539 2.12 -13.49 6.70
CA ASN A 539 1.20 -14.62 6.49
C ASN A 539 -0.14 -14.22 5.85
N ASP A 540 -0.42 -14.83 4.71
CA ASP A 540 -1.61 -14.66 3.89
C ASP A 540 -2.82 -15.48 4.41
N ARG A 541 -3.32 -15.19 5.63
CA ARG A 541 -4.49 -15.89 6.18
C ARG A 541 -5.55 -14.96 6.77
N HIS A 542 -6.20 -14.24 5.87
CA HIS A 542 -7.44 -13.50 6.07
C HIS A 542 -8.54 -14.34 6.76
N TYR A 543 -9.40 -13.69 7.56
CA TYR A 543 -10.73 -14.21 7.96
C TYR A 543 -11.79 -13.60 7.00
N PRO A 544 -11.86 -14.05 5.73
CA PRO A 544 -12.64 -13.38 4.70
C PRO A 544 -14.13 -13.50 4.96
N ALA A 545 -14.89 -12.56 4.39
CA ALA A 545 -16.33 -12.61 4.42
C ALA A 545 -16.85 -13.88 3.75
N ALA A 546 -17.86 -14.55 4.34
CA ALA A 546 -18.45 -15.74 3.77
C ALA A 546 -19.16 -15.45 2.44
N ARG A 547 -19.74 -14.25 2.29
CA ARG A 547 -20.43 -13.77 1.09
C ARG A 547 -20.28 -12.24 0.98
N SER A 548 -20.40 -11.72 -0.24
CA SER A 548 -20.49 -10.28 -0.51
C SER A 548 -21.80 -9.70 0.03
N THR A 549 -21.84 -8.39 0.26
CA THR A 549 -23.03 -7.70 0.80
C THR A 549 -23.65 -6.78 -0.25
N VAL A 550 -24.98 -6.75 -0.30
CA VAL A 550 -25.76 -5.96 -1.26
C VAL A 550 -26.41 -4.73 -0.65
N LYS A 551 -26.58 -3.71 -1.48
CA LYS A 551 -27.13 -2.39 -1.15
C LYS A 551 -28.63 -2.49 -0.83
N ARG A 552 -29.20 -1.47 -0.17
CA ARG A 552 -30.62 -1.49 0.27
C ARG A 552 -31.62 -1.66 -0.87
N HIS A 553 -31.38 -1.03 -2.01
CA HIS A 553 -32.27 -1.11 -3.17
C HIS A 553 -32.17 -2.49 -3.85
N GLU A 554 -30.96 -3.05 -3.96
CA GLU A 554 -30.71 -4.41 -4.46
C GLU A 554 -31.37 -5.46 -3.57
N ALA A 555 -31.18 -5.37 -2.25
CA ALA A 555 -31.82 -6.25 -1.28
C ALA A 555 -33.35 -6.27 -1.43
N ARG A 556 -33.94 -5.11 -1.74
CA ARG A 556 -35.37 -4.97 -2.02
C ARG A 556 -35.76 -5.51 -3.39
N LEU A 557 -34.95 -5.30 -4.42
CA LEU A 557 -35.17 -5.86 -5.76
C LEU A 557 -35.03 -7.38 -5.77
N ILE A 558 -34.16 -7.94 -4.96
CA ILE A 558 -33.99 -9.39 -4.78
C ILE A 558 -35.23 -10.00 -4.13
N LEU A 559 -35.85 -9.30 -3.19
CA LEU A 559 -37.04 -9.76 -2.46
C LEU A 559 -38.38 -9.32 -3.06
N ALA A 560 -38.40 -8.41 -4.04
CA ALA A 560 -39.62 -7.98 -4.69
C ALA A 560 -40.25 -9.18 -5.42
N SER A 561 -41.49 -9.52 -5.11
CA SER A 561 -42.21 -10.64 -5.77
C SER A 561 -42.70 -10.26 -7.16
#